data_AF-A0A2R7NWK6-F1
#
_entry.id   AF-A0A2R7NWK6-F1
#
_cell.length_a   1.000
_cell.length_b   1.000
_cell.length_c   1.000
_cell.angle_alpha   90.00
_cell.angle_beta   90.00
_cell.angle_gamma   90.00
#
_symmetry.space_group_name_H-M   'P 1'
#
loop_
_entity.id
_entity.type
_entity.pdbx_description
1 polymer ?
#
loop_
_entity_poly.entity_id
_entity_poly.type
_entity_poly.pdbx_seq_one_letter_code
_entity_poly.pdbx_strand_id
1 'polypeptide(L)'
;MNELTGLCAALASLMALTCWAHSVSTRAWGDGSPLPRRAWAVALATVVLQVLTATAAAGLAAGVALVVAAWMVLGWLLVLAMNQWPTASLQWARRLGALGGAGCVLALAWHFLHA
;
A
#
# COMPACT_ATOMS: atom_id res chain seq x y z
N MET A 1 3.22 15.96 -11.89
CA MET A 1 2.10 15.55 -11.02
C MET A 1 1.92 14.03 -11.03
N ASN A 2 1.84 13.41 -12.21
CA ASN A 2 1.58 11.97 -12.36
C ASN A 2 2.59 11.05 -11.65
N GLU A 3 3.89 11.39 -11.61
CA GLU A 3 4.88 10.57 -10.91
C GLU A 3 4.69 10.54 -9.39
N LEU A 4 4.35 11.68 -8.79
CA LEU A 4 4.04 11.77 -7.36
C LEU A 4 2.77 10.96 -7.03
N THR A 5 1.75 11.03 -7.89
CA THR A 5 0.52 10.24 -7.75
C THR A 5 0.82 8.74 -7.84
N GLY A 6 1.68 8.34 -8.78
CA GLY A 6 2.15 6.96 -8.92
C GLY A 6 2.96 6.49 -7.71
N LEU A 7 3.83 7.32 -7.15
CA LEU A 7 4.56 7.04 -5.92
C LEU A 7 3.62 6.90 -4.72
N CYS A 8 2.63 7.78 -4.57
CA CYS A 8 1.62 7.67 -3.53
C CYS A 8 0.82 6.36 -3.66
N ALA A 9 0.42 5.99 -4.88
CA ALA A 9 -0.23 4.71 -5.16
C ALA A 9 0.66 3.52 -4.78
N ALA A 10 1.93 3.54 -5.21
CA ALA A 10 2.87 2.49 -4.84
C ALA A 10 3.05 2.39 -3.31
N LEU A 11 3.27 3.52 -2.61
CA LEU A 11 3.43 3.54 -1.16
C LEU A 11 2.20 3.06 -0.40
N ALA A 12 0.99 3.33 -0.92
CA ALA A 12 -0.25 2.86 -0.31
C ALA A 12 -0.33 1.32 -0.22
N SER A 13 0.43 0.57 -1.06
CA SER A 13 0.52 -0.89 -0.97
C SER A 13 1.14 -1.36 0.36
N LEU A 14 2.03 -0.58 0.97
CA LEU A 14 2.64 -0.90 2.26
C LEU A 14 1.59 -0.99 3.39
N MET A 15 0.49 -0.24 3.28
CA MET A 15 -0.60 -0.31 4.26
C MET A 15 -1.32 -1.66 4.17
N ALA A 16 -1.59 -2.13 2.95
CA ALA A 16 -2.19 -3.44 2.69
C ALA A 16 -1.26 -4.57 3.17
N LEU A 17 0.01 -4.50 2.79
CA LEU A 17 1.04 -5.48 3.10
C LEU A 17 1.28 -5.59 4.61
N THR A 18 1.34 -4.46 5.32
CA THR A 18 1.52 -4.46 6.79
C THR A 18 0.30 -4.97 7.53
N CYS A 19 -0.92 -4.66 7.08
CA CYS A 19 -2.14 -5.25 7.62
C CYS A 19 -2.19 -6.76 7.39
N TRP A 20 -1.82 -7.21 6.19
CA TRP A 20 -1.82 -8.62 5.84
C TRP A 20 -0.79 -9.41 6.64
N ALA A 21 0.45 -8.93 6.71
CA ALA A 21 1.51 -9.62 7.45
C ALA A 21 1.23 -9.66 8.98
N HIS A 22 0.36 -8.79 9.51
CA HIS A 22 -0.12 -8.86 10.91
C HIS A 22 -1.22 -9.90 11.13
N SER A 23 -1.90 -10.32 10.06
CA SER A 23 -2.95 -11.35 10.09
C SER A 23 -2.41 -12.77 9.95
N VAL A 24 -1.15 -12.92 9.54
CA VAL A 24 -0.44 -14.19 9.45
C VAL A 24 0.48 -14.31 10.66
N SER A 25 0.44 -15.45 11.36
CA SER A 25 1.36 -15.75 12.45
C SER A 25 2.78 -16.00 11.91
N THR A 26 3.44 -14.94 11.48
CA THR A 26 4.86 -15.00 11.10
C THR A 26 5.69 -14.78 12.36
N ARG A 27 6.64 -15.69 12.62
CA ARG A 27 7.54 -15.69 13.78
C ARG A 27 8.24 -14.34 14.02
N ALA A 28 8.37 -13.51 12.98
CA ALA A 28 9.01 -12.20 13.03
C ALA A 28 8.21 -11.12 13.77
N TRP A 29 6.87 -11.22 13.84
CA TRP A 29 6.00 -10.17 14.38
C TRP A 29 5.25 -10.54 15.67
N GLY A 30 5.41 -11.77 16.16
CA GLY A 30 4.70 -12.28 17.34
C GLY A 30 3.31 -12.81 17.01
N ASP A 31 2.51 -13.10 18.05
CA ASP A 31 1.16 -13.64 17.88
C ASP A 31 0.29 -12.69 17.05
N GLY A 32 -0.19 -13.20 15.92
CA GLY A 32 -0.97 -12.42 14.95
C GLY A 32 -2.24 -11.81 15.56
N SER A 33 -2.68 -10.68 15.00
CA SER A 33 -3.91 -10.02 15.47
C SER A 33 -5.14 -10.90 15.15
N PRO A 34 -6.10 -11.07 16.09
CA PRO A 34 -7.25 -11.95 15.92
C PRO A 34 -8.35 -11.42 14.96
N LEU A 35 -8.06 -10.41 14.12
CA LEU A 35 -9.08 -9.74 13.29
C LEU A 35 -8.78 -9.82 11.78
N PRO A 36 -8.78 -11.03 11.18
CA PRO A 36 -8.48 -11.23 9.75
C PRO A 36 -9.45 -10.47 8.83
N ARG A 37 -10.72 -10.33 9.22
CA ARG A 37 -11.72 -9.59 8.44
C ARG A 37 -11.37 -8.11 8.26
N ARG A 38 -10.77 -7.48 9.28
CA ARG A 38 -10.34 -6.08 9.22
C ARG A 38 -9.12 -5.92 8.31
N ALA A 39 -8.17 -6.86 8.36
CA ALA A 39 -7.02 -6.86 7.48
C ALA A 39 -7.43 -6.98 6.00
N TRP A 40 -8.37 -7.88 5.69
CA TRP A 40 -8.95 -8.02 4.35
C TRP A 40 -9.68 -6.76 3.87
N ALA A 41 -10.48 -6.13 4.73
CA ALA A 41 -11.16 -4.89 4.39
C ALA A 41 -10.17 -3.77 4.04
N VAL A 42 -9.08 -3.64 4.81
CA VAL A 42 -8.03 -2.66 4.54
C VAL A 42 -7.27 -2.99 3.26
N ALA A 43 -6.95 -4.26 3.01
CA ALA A 43 -6.28 -4.68 1.78
C ALA A 43 -7.14 -4.39 0.54
N LEU A 44 -8.43 -4.71 0.57
CA LEU A 44 -9.34 -4.41 -0.53
C LEU A 44 -9.48 -2.89 -0.75
N ALA A 45 -9.69 -2.12 0.32
CA ALA A 45 -9.83 -0.67 0.22
C ALA A 45 -8.57 0.00 -0.36
N THR A 46 -7.39 -0.47 0.04
CA THR A 46 -6.11 0.05 -0.47
C THR A 46 -5.85 -0.34 -1.92
N VAL A 47 -6.21 -1.57 -2.35
CA VAL A 47 -6.13 -1.96 -3.77
C VAL A 47 -7.06 -1.10 -4.62
N VAL A 48 -8.31 -0.91 -4.20
CA VAL A 48 -9.27 -0.06 -4.93
C VAL A 48 -8.73 1.37 -5.05
N LEU A 49 -8.25 1.93 -3.94
CA LEU A 49 -7.66 3.27 -3.93
C LEU A 49 -6.48 3.39 -4.90
N GLN A 50 -5.57 2.41 -4.89
CA GLN A 50 -4.40 2.37 -5.77
C GLN A 50 -4.76 2.27 -7.24
N VAL A 51 -5.71 1.40 -7.59
CA VAL A 51 -6.15 1.23 -8.98
C VAL A 51 -6.82 2.50 -9.47
N LEU A 52 -7.70 3.11 -8.68
CA LEU A 52 -8.36 4.37 -9.07
C LEU A 52 -7.34 5.50 -9.26
N THR A 53 -6.39 5.65 -8.33
CA THR A 53 -5.39 6.73 -8.43
C THR A 53 -4.41 6.51 -9.58
N ALA A 54 -3.91 5.29 -9.75
CA ALA A 54 -2.94 4.96 -10.79
C ALA A 54 -3.56 5.03 -12.18
N THR A 55 -4.80 4.57 -12.35
CA THR A 55 -5.49 4.63 -13.64
C THR A 55 -5.91 6.06 -14.00
N ALA A 56 -6.31 6.89 -13.02
CA ALA A 56 -6.55 8.30 -13.25
C ALA A 56 -5.27 9.06 -13.66
N ALA A 57 -4.10 8.67 -13.14
CA ALA A 57 -2.84 9.35 -13.43
C ALA A 57 -2.14 8.88 -14.73
N ALA A 58 -2.23 7.60 -15.07
CA ALA A 58 -1.44 6.99 -16.14
C ALA A 58 -2.25 6.21 -17.19
N GLY A 59 -3.58 6.15 -17.05
CA GLY A 59 -4.44 5.31 -17.88
C GLY A 59 -4.51 3.86 -17.38
N LEU A 60 -5.47 3.10 -17.92
CA LEU A 60 -5.86 1.80 -17.37
C LEU A 60 -4.71 0.77 -17.37
N ALA A 61 -4.06 0.57 -18.51
CA ALA A 61 -3.00 -0.43 -18.64
C ALA A 61 -1.78 -0.13 -17.76
N ALA A 62 -1.26 1.11 -17.84
CA ALA A 62 -0.10 1.53 -17.07
C ALA A 62 -0.40 1.58 -15.55
N GLY A 63 -1.60 2.03 -15.18
CA GLY A 63 -2.04 2.08 -13.79
C GLY A 63 -2.11 0.70 -13.14
N VAL A 64 -2.72 -0.28 -13.82
CA VAL A 64 -2.78 -1.66 -13.30
C VAL A 64 -1.37 -2.28 -13.22
N ALA A 65 -0.53 -2.08 -14.24
CA ALA A 65 0.84 -2.58 -14.24
C ALA A 65 1.66 -2.01 -13.07
N LEU A 66 1.49 -0.71 -12.77
CA LEU A 66 2.14 -0.06 -11.63
C LEU A 66 1.71 -0.68 -10.30
N VAL A 67 0.40 -0.91 -10.11
CA VAL A 67 -0.11 -1.53 -8.88
C VAL A 67 0.48 -2.92 -8.71
N VAL A 68 0.45 -3.76 -9.74
CA VAL A 68 1.03 -5.12 -9.68
C VAL A 68 2.53 -5.07 -9.38
N ALA A 69 3.28 -4.21 -10.07
CA ALA A 69 4.71 -4.04 -9.85
C ALA A 69 5.03 -3.55 -8.42
N ALA A 70 4.25 -2.59 -7.91
CA ALA A 70 4.42 -2.06 -6.56
C ALA A 70 4.23 -3.16 -5.50
N TRP A 71 3.18 -3.98 -5.63
CA TRP A 71 2.94 -5.10 -4.73
C TRP A 71 4.07 -6.14 -4.74
N MET A 72 4.62 -6.45 -5.91
CA MET A 72 5.75 -7.38 -6.03
C MET A 72 7.02 -6.80 -5.41
N VAL A 73 7.42 -5.59 -5.82
CA VAL A 73 8.68 -4.97 -5.40
C VAL A 73 8.63 -4.59 -3.91
N LEU A 74 7.60 -3.89 -3.47
CA LEU A 74 7.47 -3.48 -2.06
C LEU A 74 7.14 -4.67 -1.16
N GLY A 75 6.41 -5.67 -1.65
CA GLY A 75 6.21 -6.93 -0.93
C GLY A 75 7.54 -7.63 -0.67
N TRP A 76 8.37 -7.79 -1.70
CA TRP A 76 9.69 -8.41 -1.58
C TRP A 76 10.62 -7.59 -0.66
N LEU A 77 10.70 -6.28 -0.85
CA LEU A 77 11.51 -5.39 0.00
C LEU A 77 11.05 -5.41 1.46
N LEU A 78 9.74 -5.45 1.71
CA LEU A 78 9.20 -5.54 3.06
C LEU A 78 9.62 -6.85 3.73
N VAL A 79 9.54 -7.98 3.02
CA VAL A 79 10.00 -9.28 3.54
C VAL A 79 11.50 -9.25 3.86
N LEU A 80 12.33 -8.71 2.97
CA LEU A 80 13.76 -8.57 3.21
C LEU A 80 14.04 -7.68 4.43
N ALA A 81 13.38 -6.53 4.51
CA ALA A 81 13.55 -5.58 5.60
C ALA A 81 13.09 -6.20 6.94
N MET A 82 11.99 -6.96 6.94
CA MET A 82 11.50 -7.67 8.12
C MET A 82 12.49 -8.71 8.65
N ASN A 83 13.22 -9.38 7.78
CA ASN A 83 14.24 -10.37 8.20
C ASN A 83 15.44 -9.71 8.88
N GLN A 84 15.72 -8.44 8.59
CA GLN A 84 16.86 -7.70 9.14
C GLN A 84 16.46 -6.85 10.36
N TRP A 85 15.35 -6.11 10.26
CA TRP A 85 14.92 -5.10 11.25
C TRP A 85 13.39 -5.10 11.47
N PRO A 86 12.82 -6.16 12.07
CA PRO A 86 11.36 -6.39 12.09
C PRO A 86 10.55 -5.22 12.68
N THR A 87 11.00 -4.66 13.81
CA THR A 87 10.29 -3.58 14.51
C THR A 87 10.37 -2.24 13.76
N ALA A 88 11.57 -1.86 13.30
CA ALA A 88 11.77 -0.61 12.57
C ALA A 88 11.07 -0.63 11.21
N SER A 89 11.18 -1.74 10.46
CA SER A 89 10.54 -1.90 9.16
C SER A 89 9.02 -1.80 9.25
N LEU A 90 8.40 -2.38 10.29
CA LEU A 90 6.96 -2.27 10.49
C LEU A 90 6.52 -0.82 10.75
N GLN A 91 7.23 -0.09 11.61
CA GLN A 91 6.89 1.30 11.92
C GLN A 91 6.99 2.19 10.68
N TRP A 92 8.06 2.05 9.90
CA TRP A 92 8.25 2.83 8.67
C TRP A 92 7.27 2.43 7.58
N ALA A 93 7.00 1.14 7.39
CA ALA A 93 6.03 0.68 6.40
C ALA A 93 4.62 1.20 6.70
N ARG A 94 4.22 1.26 7.98
CA ARG A 94 2.94 1.89 8.39
C ARG A 94 2.91 3.39 8.11
N ARG A 95 3.97 4.11 8.44
CA ARG A 95 4.06 5.57 8.19
C ARG A 95 4.02 5.89 6.70
N LEU A 96 4.82 5.18 5.90
CA LEU A 96 4.88 5.33 4.45
C LEU A 96 3.56 4.92 3.79
N GLY A 97 2.95 3.82 4.24
CA GLY A 97 1.63 3.40 3.77
C GLY A 97 0.54 4.42 4.04
N ALA A 98 0.53 5.02 5.25
CA ALA A 98 -0.41 6.08 5.59
C ALA A 98 -0.20 7.35 4.74
N LEU A 99 1.06 7.76 4.53
CA LEU A 99 1.40 8.89 3.65
C LEU A 99 0.98 8.63 2.20
N GLY A 100 1.24 7.42 1.68
CA GLY A 100 0.81 7.02 0.35
C GLY A 100 -0.71 7.04 0.19
N GLY A 101 -1.43 6.52 1.19
CA GLY A 101 -2.89 6.55 1.22
C GLY A 101 -3.46 7.98 1.28
N ALA A 102 -2.91 8.84 2.13
CA ALA A 102 -3.31 10.26 2.21
C ALA A 102 -3.05 10.98 0.88
N GLY A 103 -1.89 10.76 0.27
CA GLY A 103 -1.55 11.33 -1.05
C GLY A 103 -2.48 10.84 -2.16
N CYS A 104 -2.89 9.57 -2.13
CA CYS A 104 -3.89 9.01 -3.04
C CYS A 104 -5.25 9.70 -2.91
N VAL A 105 -5.75 9.86 -1.68
CA VAL A 105 -7.04 10.52 -1.42
C VAL A 105 -6.99 11.99 -1.88
N LEU A 106 -5.91 12.70 -1.56
CA LEU A 106 -5.72 14.10 -2.00
C LEU A 106 -5.65 14.21 -3.53
N ALA A 107 -4.94 13.29 -4.19
CA ALA A 107 -4.83 13.31 -5.65
C ALA A 107 -6.17 13.03 -6.34
N LEU A 108 -6.97 12.08 -5.82
CA LEU A 108 -8.32 11.83 -6.34
C LEU A 108 -9.26 13.02 -6.08
N ALA A 109 -9.25 13.56 -4.86
CA ALA A 109 -10.06 14.73 -4.53
C ALA A 109 -9.72 15.91 -5.45
N TRP A 110 -8.43 16.16 -5.68
CA TRP A 110 -7.98 17.16 -6.62
C TRP A 110 -8.46 16.89 -8.05
N HIS A 111 -8.34 15.64 -8.51
CA HIS A 111 -8.80 15.22 -9.82
C HIS A 111 -10.30 15.48 -9.99
N PHE A 112 -11.15 15.06 -9.04
CA PHE A 112 -12.60 15.28 -9.12
C PHE A 112 -13.02 16.76 -8.98
N LEU A 113 -12.24 17.58 -8.28
CA LEU A 113 -12.51 19.02 -8.14
C LEU A 113 -12.13 19.83 -9.40
N HIS A 114 -11.23 19.30 -10.24
CA HIS A 114 -10.69 19.99 -11.41
C HIS A 114 -10.90 19.24 -12.73
N ALA A 115 -11.66 18.14 -12.72
CA ALA A 115 -12.11 17.39 -13.90
C ALA A 115 -13.47 17.93 -14.36
#